data_AF-A0A7X7C149-F1
#
_entry.id   AF-A0A7X7C149-F1
#
_cell.length_a   1.000
_cell.length_b   1.000
_cell.length_c   1.000
_cell.angle_alpha   90.00
_cell.angle_beta   90.00
_cell.angle_gamma   90.00
#
_symmetry.space_group_name_H-M   'P 1'
#
loop_
_entity.id
_entity.type
_entity.pdbx_description
1 polymer ?
#
loop_
_entity_poly.entity_id
_entity_poly.type
_entity_poly.pdbx_seq_one_letter_code
_entity_poly.pdbx_strand_id
1 'polypeptide(L)'
;MANLDLSKYGITGDFEIFHNPSYEILFQHETDPSNEGFEKAKLTKTGATAVYTGKFTGRSPKDKYFVEDESTKENLWWDGTINRPCTKEAFNYCKDRVTAQLSKAKKIYVVDTYCGTNVDTRMKVRFIVEVAWQAHFVTNMFIQPSHYELAHYG
;
A
#
# COMPACT_ATOMS: atom_id res chain seq x y z
N MET A 1 -20.67 -8.05 -0.09
CA MET A 1 -19.25 -7.67 -0.01
C MET A 1 -19.01 -6.59 -1.04
N ALA A 2 -18.32 -5.50 -0.70
CA ALA A 2 -17.99 -4.47 -1.69
C ALA A 2 -17.24 -5.13 -2.85
N ASN A 3 -17.66 -4.87 -4.09
CA ASN A 3 -17.08 -5.49 -5.27
C ASN A 3 -15.67 -4.91 -5.47
N LEU A 4 -14.65 -5.63 -5.01
CA LEU A 4 -13.24 -5.25 -5.09
C LEU A 4 -12.68 -5.52 -6.49
N ASP A 5 -13.18 -4.77 -7.46
CA ASP A 5 -12.60 -4.78 -8.79
C ASP A 5 -11.28 -4.00 -8.79
N LEU A 6 -10.16 -4.73 -8.89
CA LEU A 6 -8.81 -4.13 -9.02
C LEU A 6 -8.43 -3.81 -10.46
N SER A 7 -9.20 -4.28 -11.45
CA SER A 7 -8.91 -4.07 -12.87
C SER A 7 -8.99 -2.59 -13.26
N LYS A 8 -9.82 -1.79 -12.57
CA LYS A 8 -9.85 -0.32 -12.71
C LYS A 8 -8.52 0.36 -12.38
N TYR A 9 -7.64 -0.30 -11.62
CA TYR A 9 -6.30 0.20 -11.32
C TYR A 9 -5.25 -0.35 -12.30
N GLY A 10 -5.64 -1.23 -13.23
CA GLY A 10 -4.75 -1.94 -14.16
C GLY A 10 -4.16 -3.23 -13.58
N ILE A 11 -4.66 -3.71 -12.44
CA ILE A 11 -4.20 -4.95 -11.80
C ILE A 11 -5.15 -6.08 -12.20
N THR A 12 -4.65 -7.07 -12.92
CA THR A 12 -5.42 -8.19 -13.46
C THR A 12 -4.67 -9.49 -13.22
N GLY A 13 -5.37 -10.62 -13.09
CA GLY A 13 -4.69 -11.90 -12.85
C GLY A 13 -5.54 -12.82 -11.99
N ASP A 14 -4.98 -13.99 -11.72
CA ASP A 14 -5.56 -14.99 -10.83
C ASP A 14 -4.81 -14.94 -9.50
N PHE A 15 -5.35 -14.14 -8.58
CA PHE A 15 -4.81 -13.94 -7.24
C PHE A 15 -5.91 -13.97 -6.20
N GLU A 16 -5.56 -14.46 -5.01
CA GLU A 16 -6.45 -14.41 -3.86
C GLU A 16 -6.41 -13.01 -3.23
N ILE A 17 -7.58 -12.42 -2.97
CA ILE A 17 -7.70 -11.10 -2.34
C ILE A 17 -8.02 -11.25 -0.86
N PHE A 18 -7.16 -10.69 0.00
CA PHE A 18 -7.39 -10.51 1.43
C PHE A 18 -7.80 -9.06 1.70
N HIS A 19 -9.10 -8.80 1.87
CA HIS A 19 -9.63 -7.46 2.15
C HIS A 19 -9.74 -7.19 3.64
N ASN A 20 -9.08 -6.12 4.11
CA ASN A 20 -9.01 -5.71 5.52
C ASN A 20 -8.77 -6.92 6.46
N PRO A 21 -7.71 -7.72 6.22
CA PRO A 21 -7.44 -8.92 7.01
C PRO A 21 -7.26 -8.58 8.49
N SER A 22 -7.66 -9.50 9.37
CA SER A 22 -7.45 -9.34 10.81
C SER A 22 -5.97 -9.47 11.18
N TYR A 23 -5.60 -9.01 12.37
CA TYR A 23 -4.24 -9.17 12.91
C TYR A 23 -3.80 -10.64 12.97
N GLU A 24 -4.73 -11.56 13.23
CA GLU A 24 -4.44 -13.00 13.28
C GLU A 24 -4.08 -13.55 11.90
N ILE A 25 -4.83 -13.16 10.85
CA ILE A 25 -4.52 -13.54 9.46
C ILE A 25 -3.17 -12.95 9.05
N LEU A 26 -2.94 -11.67 9.34
CA LEU A 26 -1.68 -11.00 9.04
C LEU A 26 -0.51 -11.70 9.73
N PHE A 27 -0.64 -12.03 11.01
CA PHE A 27 0.38 -12.76 11.76
C PHE A 27 0.69 -14.13 11.16
N GLN A 28 -0.33 -14.91 10.80
CA GLN A 28 -0.16 -16.21 10.15
C GLN A 28 0.58 -16.08 8.81
N HIS A 29 0.21 -15.08 8.00
CA HIS A 29 0.82 -14.88 6.70
C HIS A 29 2.24 -14.32 6.80
N GLU A 30 2.54 -13.47 7.79
CA GLU A 30 3.89 -12.96 8.04
C GLU A 30 4.87 -14.06 8.48
N THR A 31 4.36 -15.04 9.23
CA THR A 31 5.14 -16.15 9.79
C THR A 31 5.12 -17.42 8.91
N ASP A 32 4.52 -17.35 7.73
CA ASP A 32 4.49 -18.45 6.76
C ASP A 32 5.94 -18.89 6.42
N PRO A 33 6.29 -20.17 6.62
CA PRO A 33 7.65 -20.66 6.37
C PRO A 33 8.06 -20.60 4.90
N SER A 34 7.10 -20.45 3.97
CA SER A 34 7.36 -20.28 2.53
C SER A 34 7.77 -18.85 2.15
N ASN A 35 7.67 -17.88 3.06
CA ASN A 35 8.12 -16.51 2.79
C ASN A 35 9.64 -16.44 2.58
N GLU A 36 10.03 -15.77 1.51
CA GLU A 36 11.43 -15.60 1.11
C GLU A 36 11.88 -14.13 1.19
N GLY A 37 13.19 -13.91 1.14
CA GLY A 37 13.78 -12.57 1.07
C GLY A 37 13.28 -11.59 2.14
N PHE A 38 12.77 -10.45 1.71
CA PHE A 38 12.27 -9.37 2.57
C PHE A 38 10.78 -9.50 2.95
N GLU A 39 10.11 -10.55 2.51
CA GLU A 39 8.73 -10.85 2.92
C GLU A 39 8.71 -11.54 4.29
N LYS A 40 9.82 -12.20 4.64
CA LYS A 40 9.95 -12.99 5.87
C LYS A 40 9.94 -12.13 7.13
N ALA A 41 8.97 -12.40 8.00
CA ALA A 41 9.01 -11.95 9.38
C ALA A 41 9.65 -13.01 10.30
N LYS A 42 10.17 -12.56 11.45
CA LYS A 42 10.64 -13.41 12.54
C LYS A 42 9.86 -13.09 13.80
N LEU A 43 9.36 -14.13 14.46
CA LEU A 43 8.75 -13.98 15.79
C LEU A 43 9.83 -13.68 16.83
N THR A 44 9.67 -12.58 17.54
CA THR A 44 10.59 -12.17 18.62
C THR A 44 10.15 -12.75 19.97
N LYS A 45 11.03 -12.65 20.97
CA LYS A 45 10.73 -13.11 22.35
C LYS A 45 9.60 -12.32 23.01
N THR A 46 9.25 -11.14 22.51
CA THR A 46 8.14 -10.32 23.04
C THR A 46 6.79 -10.69 22.40
N GLY A 47 6.78 -11.61 21.44
CA GLY A 47 5.58 -11.98 20.68
C GLY A 47 5.32 -11.10 19.46
N ALA A 48 6.08 -10.02 19.25
CA ALA A 48 5.97 -9.20 18.05
C ALA A 48 6.69 -9.84 16.86
N THR A 49 6.16 -9.66 15.65
CA THR A 49 6.87 -9.96 14.40
C THR A 49 7.88 -8.86 14.08
N ALA A 50 9.06 -9.26 13.62
CA ALA A 50 10.13 -8.36 13.19
C ALA A 50 10.53 -8.66 11.75
N VAL A 51 10.67 -7.63 10.93
CA VAL A 51 11.01 -7.72 9.50
C VAL A 51 12.31 -6.97 9.20
N TYR A 52 12.98 -7.36 8.12
CA TYR A 52 14.15 -6.65 7.58
C TYR A 52 13.81 -6.01 6.24
N THR A 53 14.08 -4.72 6.09
CA THR A 53 13.82 -3.95 4.85
C THR A 53 15.04 -3.85 3.93
N GLY A 54 16.07 -4.64 4.21
CA GLY A 54 17.32 -4.66 3.45
C GLY A 54 18.07 -3.33 3.54
N LYS A 55 18.53 -2.81 2.39
CA LYS A 55 19.26 -1.54 2.31
C LYS A 55 18.40 -0.30 2.60
N PHE A 56 17.07 -0.44 2.55
CA PHE A 56 16.13 0.66 2.71
C PHE A 56 15.70 0.80 4.17
N THR A 57 16.61 1.31 5.01
CA THR A 57 16.40 1.49 6.46
C THR A 57 15.83 2.86 6.84
N GLY A 58 15.45 3.66 5.84
CA GLY A 58 14.90 4.99 6.00
C GLY A 58 14.25 5.50 4.72
N ARG A 59 13.86 6.78 4.72
CA ARG A 59 13.28 7.44 3.55
C ARG A 59 14.34 7.64 2.46
N SER A 60 13.92 7.57 1.20
CA SER A 60 14.72 7.96 0.03
C SER A 60 14.22 9.30 -0.53
N PRO A 61 14.55 10.46 0.09
CA PRO A 61 14.02 11.75 -0.36
C PRO A 61 14.45 12.11 -1.79
N LYS A 62 15.57 11.57 -2.28
CA LYS A 62 16.05 11.80 -3.65
C LYS A 62 15.26 11.03 -4.72
N ASP A 63 14.45 10.04 -4.31
CA ASP A 63 13.63 9.20 -5.20
C ASP A 63 12.14 9.58 -5.13
N LYS A 64 11.82 10.76 -4.57
CA LYS A 64 10.44 11.29 -4.48
C LYS A 64 10.16 12.22 -5.66
N TYR A 65 9.10 11.91 -6.40
CA TYR A 65 8.65 12.68 -7.57
C TYR A 65 7.15 12.94 -7.51
N PHE A 66 6.72 14.03 -8.14
CA PHE A 66 5.32 14.35 -8.40
C PHE A 66 5.13 14.58 -9.89
N VAL A 67 4.02 14.08 -10.43
CA VAL A 67 3.65 14.39 -11.82
C VAL A 67 3.35 15.88 -11.92
N GLU A 68 4.01 16.55 -12.85
CA GLU A 68 3.68 17.94 -13.21
C GLU A 68 2.55 17.90 -14.26
N ASP A 69 1.35 18.25 -13.83
CA ASP A 69 0.15 18.35 -14.67
C ASP A 69 -0.65 19.61 -14.33
N GLU A 70 -1.79 19.82 -14.98
CA GLU A 70 -2.63 21.01 -14.77
C GLU A 70 -3.06 21.19 -13.31
N SER A 71 -3.18 20.11 -12.53
CA SER A 71 -3.60 20.17 -11.13
C SER A 71 -2.44 20.50 -10.19
N THR A 72 -1.22 20.09 -10.51
CA THR A 72 -0.05 20.23 -9.62
C THR A 72 0.84 21.41 -9.96
N LYS A 73 0.86 21.85 -11.23
CA LYS A 73 1.79 22.86 -11.73
C LYS A 73 1.77 24.15 -10.92
N GLU A 74 0.59 24.68 -10.62
CA GLU A 74 0.44 25.94 -9.88
C GLU A 74 0.17 25.74 -8.38
N ASN A 75 -0.15 24.51 -7.95
CA ASN A 75 -0.63 24.22 -6.59
C ASN A 75 0.41 23.49 -5.71
N LEU A 76 1.47 22.92 -6.30
CA LEU A 76 2.58 22.34 -5.55
C LEU A 76 3.74 23.33 -5.42
N TRP A 77 4.44 23.25 -4.29
CA TRP A 77 5.68 24.00 -4.10
C TRP A 77 6.82 23.30 -4.84
N TRP A 78 7.21 23.83 -5.99
CA TRP A 78 8.31 23.34 -6.80
C TRP A 78 9.62 24.03 -6.44
N ASP A 79 10.55 23.29 -5.85
CA ASP A 79 11.91 23.75 -5.56
C ASP A 79 12.97 23.04 -6.43
N GLY A 80 12.55 22.02 -7.20
CA GLY A 80 13.43 21.17 -8.00
C GLY A 80 14.34 20.24 -7.19
N THR A 81 14.26 20.24 -5.86
CA THR A 81 15.17 19.46 -4.99
C THR A 81 14.44 18.49 -4.06
N ILE A 82 13.41 18.96 -3.35
CA ILE A 82 12.55 18.20 -2.44
C ILE A 82 11.33 17.69 -3.18
N ASN A 83 10.67 18.55 -3.96
CA ASN A 83 9.53 18.19 -4.80
C ASN A 83 9.99 18.23 -6.26
N ARG A 84 10.32 17.04 -6.78
CA ARG A 84 10.88 16.88 -8.12
C ARG A 84 9.76 16.60 -9.11
N PRO A 85 9.66 17.37 -10.22
CA PRO A 85 8.67 17.07 -11.24
C PRO A 85 9.05 15.79 -11.99
N CYS A 86 8.05 15.04 -12.43
CA CYS A 86 8.20 14.00 -13.45
C CYS A 86 7.09 14.15 -14.50
N THR A 87 7.32 13.59 -15.69
CA THR A 87 6.32 13.62 -16.76
C THR A 87 5.28 12.52 -16.57
N LYS A 88 4.12 12.68 -17.21
CA LYS A 88 3.06 11.67 -17.21
C LYS A 88 3.51 10.37 -17.84
N GLU A 89 4.38 10.42 -18.85
CA GLU A 89 4.97 9.25 -19.50
C GLU A 89 5.86 8.47 -18.53
N ALA A 90 6.70 9.15 -17.75
CA ALA A 90 7.54 8.52 -16.74
C ALA A 90 6.68 7.88 -15.63
N PHE A 91 5.63 8.56 -15.19
CA PHE A 91 4.67 8.00 -14.24
C PHE A 91 3.98 6.75 -14.78
N ASN A 92 3.46 6.80 -16.01
CA ASN A 92 2.80 5.65 -16.65
C ASN A 92 3.76 4.46 -16.76
N TYR A 93 5.01 4.71 -17.15
CA TYR A 93 6.05 3.67 -17.17
C TYR A 93 6.23 2.99 -15.80
N CYS A 94 6.31 3.76 -14.72
CA CYS A 94 6.39 3.21 -13.36
C CYS A 94 5.10 2.49 -12.95
N LYS A 95 3.93 3.06 -13.26
CA LYS A 95 2.62 2.49 -12.96
C LYS A 95 2.47 1.12 -13.60
N ASP A 96 2.81 0.98 -14.89
CA ASP A 96 2.71 -0.27 -15.63
C ASP A 96 3.59 -1.36 -15.02
N ARG A 97 4.77 -1.01 -14.51
CA ARG A 97 5.64 -1.97 -13.81
C ARG A 97 5.04 -2.44 -12.49
N VAL A 98 4.47 -1.52 -11.70
CA VAL A 98 3.83 -1.84 -10.42
C VAL A 98 2.60 -2.71 -10.65
N THR A 99 1.72 -2.32 -11.58
CA THR A 99 0.51 -3.11 -11.87
C THR A 99 0.85 -4.47 -12.46
N ALA A 100 1.83 -4.56 -13.37
CA ALA A 100 2.30 -5.83 -13.91
C ALA A 100 2.95 -6.73 -12.87
N GLN A 101 3.60 -6.16 -11.83
CA GLN A 101 4.12 -6.92 -10.70
C GLN A 101 2.99 -7.49 -9.85
N LEU A 102 2.07 -6.63 -9.38
CA LEU A 102 0.93 -7.06 -8.56
C LEU A 102 0.03 -8.06 -9.29
N SER A 103 -0.10 -7.93 -10.61
CA SER A 103 -0.85 -8.86 -11.48
C SER A 103 -0.29 -10.28 -11.52
N LYS A 104 0.97 -10.47 -11.12
CA LYS A 104 1.66 -11.78 -11.04
C LYS A 104 1.69 -12.36 -9.64
N ALA A 105 1.27 -11.59 -8.63
CA ALA A 105 1.23 -12.06 -7.26
C ALA A 105 0.23 -13.21 -7.14
N LYS A 106 0.47 -14.14 -6.21
CA LYS A 106 -0.51 -15.19 -5.88
C LYS A 106 -1.58 -14.69 -4.91
N LYS A 107 -1.21 -13.70 -4.10
CA LYS A 107 -2.03 -13.12 -3.03
C LYS A 107 -1.89 -11.60 -3.08
N ILE A 108 -2.99 -10.89 -2.90
CA ILE A 108 -3.02 -9.43 -2.78
C ILE A 108 -3.77 -9.06 -1.51
N TYR A 109 -3.20 -8.14 -0.76
CA TYR A 109 -3.82 -7.54 0.41
C TYR A 109 -4.37 -6.18 0.02
N VAL A 110 -5.66 -5.97 0.27
CA VAL A 110 -6.32 -4.68 0.09
C VAL A 110 -6.73 -4.16 1.46
N VAL A 111 -6.21 -3.01 1.86
CA VAL A 111 -6.51 -2.40 3.16
C VAL A 111 -7.13 -1.03 2.93
N ASP A 112 -8.42 -0.93 3.22
CA ASP A 112 -9.17 0.33 3.23
C ASP A 112 -9.06 0.99 4.61
N THR A 113 -8.65 2.26 4.63
CA THR A 113 -8.31 3.00 5.85
C THR A 113 -8.69 4.48 5.75
N TYR A 114 -8.68 5.19 6.88
CA TYR A 114 -8.78 6.65 6.91
C TYR A 114 -7.46 7.32 7.29
N CYS A 115 -7.15 8.42 6.62
CA CYS A 115 -6.12 9.36 7.01
C CYS A 115 -6.77 10.67 7.49
N GLY A 116 -6.64 10.95 8.79
CA GLY A 116 -7.35 12.05 9.46
C GLY A 116 -8.55 11.55 10.27
N THR A 117 -8.74 12.12 11.46
CA THR A 117 -9.75 11.67 12.43
C THR A 117 -11.15 12.22 12.14
N ASN A 118 -11.22 13.46 11.63
CA ASN A 118 -12.48 14.16 11.41
C ASN A 118 -13.14 13.73 10.09
N VAL A 119 -14.41 13.36 10.14
CA VAL A 119 -15.15 12.78 9.00
C VAL A 119 -15.26 13.74 7.81
N ASP A 120 -15.32 15.05 8.09
CA ASP A 120 -15.47 16.13 7.11
C ASP A 120 -14.19 16.40 6.29
N THR A 121 -13.04 15.94 6.76
CA THR A 121 -11.71 16.26 6.19
C THR A 121 -10.82 15.04 5.97
N ARG A 122 -11.19 13.87 6.51
CA ARG A 122 -10.42 12.63 6.35
C ARG A 122 -10.42 12.14 4.91
N MET A 123 -9.30 11.58 4.50
CA MET A 123 -9.18 10.91 3.20
C MET A 123 -9.45 9.42 3.35
N LYS A 124 -10.24 8.87 2.42
CA LYS A 124 -10.32 7.43 2.18
C LYS A 124 -9.06 7.00 1.44
N VAL A 125 -8.27 6.10 2.03
CA VAL A 125 -7.03 5.58 1.41
C VAL A 125 -7.13 4.07 1.28
N ARG A 126 -6.95 3.58 0.04
CA ARG A 126 -6.86 2.16 -0.28
C ARG A 126 -5.41 1.77 -0.54
N PHE A 127 -4.88 0.87 0.26
CA PHE A 127 -3.58 0.26 0.04
C PHE A 127 -3.75 -1.07 -0.68
N ILE A 128 -2.89 -1.34 -1.67
CA ILE A 128 -2.84 -2.60 -2.42
C ILE A 128 -1.39 -3.05 -2.40
N VAL A 129 -1.13 -4.18 -1.74
CA VAL A 129 0.22 -4.73 -1.56
C VAL A 129 0.22 -6.24 -1.73
N GLU A 130 1.34 -6.83 -2.13
CA GLU A 130 1.49 -8.29 -2.25
C GLU A 130 2.12 -8.94 -1.01
N VAL A 131 2.61 -8.14 -0.04
CA VAL A 131 3.33 -8.61 1.14
C VAL A 131 2.54 -8.35 2.43
N ALA A 132 2.36 -9.39 3.25
CA ALA A 132 1.52 -9.34 4.46
C ALA A 132 1.94 -8.26 5.46
N TRP A 133 3.23 -8.15 5.79
CA TRP A 133 3.70 -7.17 6.76
C TRP A 133 3.52 -5.72 6.29
N GLN A 134 3.46 -5.48 4.97
CA GLN A 134 3.16 -4.15 4.44
C GLN A 134 1.69 -3.79 4.69
N ALA A 135 0.77 -4.76 4.56
CA ALA A 135 -0.63 -4.60 4.92
C ALA A 135 -0.81 -4.39 6.43
N HIS A 136 -0.07 -5.12 7.25
CA HIS A 136 -0.05 -4.92 8.70
C HIS A 136 0.47 -3.53 9.08
N PHE A 137 1.52 -3.05 8.43
CA PHE A 137 2.04 -1.69 8.66
C PHE A 137 0.95 -0.63 8.48
N VAL A 138 0.22 -0.66 7.36
CA VAL A 138 -0.84 0.35 7.12
C VAL A 138 -2.06 0.14 8.02
N THR A 139 -2.33 -1.08 8.48
CA THR A 139 -3.38 -1.38 9.47
C THR A 139 -3.06 -0.76 10.83
N ASN A 140 -1.78 -0.69 11.22
CA ASN A 140 -1.34 -0.03 12.44
C ASN A 140 -1.27 1.50 12.33
N MET A 141 -0.84 2.01 11.18
CA MET A 141 -0.52 3.44 11.03
C MET A 141 -1.73 4.32 10.68
N PHE A 142 -2.79 3.74 10.10
CA PHE A 142 -3.99 4.47 9.68
C PHE A 142 -5.20 4.11 10.53
N ILE A 143 -6.23 4.95 10.46
CA ILE A 143 -7.47 4.71 11.20
C ILE A 143 -8.26 3.60 10.51
N GLN A 144 -8.59 2.56 11.28
CA GLN A 144 -9.36 1.42 10.80
C GLN A 144 -10.84 1.78 10.71
N PRO A 145 -11.48 1.61 9.54
CA PRO A 145 -12.92 1.81 9.42
C PRO A 145 -13.66 0.71 10.18
N SER A 146 -14.80 1.05 10.78
CA SER A 146 -15.73 0.07 11.34
C SER A 146 -16.31 -0.85 10.24
N HIS A 147 -16.89 -1.99 10.62
CA HIS A 147 -17.57 -2.87 9.67
C HIS A 147 -18.66 -2.16 8.84
N TYR A 148 -19.40 -1.24 9.47
CA TYR A 148 -20.38 -0.42 8.77
C TYR A 148 -19.72 0.51 7.74
N GLU A 149 -18.65 1.20 8.12
CA GLU A 149 -17.90 2.06 7.21
C GLU A 149 -17.26 1.29 6.05
N LEU A 150 -16.72 0.09 6.31
CA LEU A 150 -16.18 -0.81 5.27
C LEU A 150 -17.25 -1.25 4.27
N ALA A 151 -18.45 -1.59 4.75
CA ALA A 151 -19.56 -1.98 3.88
C ALA A 151 -20.02 -0.84 2.94
N HIS A 152 -19.76 0.41 3.32
CA HIS A 152 -20.09 1.62 2.56
C HIS A 152 -18.82 2.37 2.09
N TYR A 153 -17.71 1.65 1.95
CA TYR A 153 -16.42 2.24 1.64
C TYR A 153 -16.29 2.49 0.13
N GLY A 154 -16.75 3.68 -0.29
CA GLY A 154 -16.56 4.17 -1.66
C GLY A 154 -17.56 3.56 -2.61
#